data_AF-A0A7C8R2S9-F1
#
_entry.id   AF-A0A7C8R2S9-F1
#
_cell.length_a   1.000
_cell.length_b   1.000
_cell.length_c   1.000
_cell.angle_alpha   90.00
_cell.angle_beta   90.00
_cell.angle_gamma   90.00
#
_symmetry.space_group_name_H-M   'P 1'
#
loop_
_entity.id
_entity.type
_entity.pdbx_description
1 polymer ?
#
loop_
_entity_poly.entity_id
_entity_poly.type
_entity_poly.pdbx_seq_one_letter_code
_entity_poly.pdbx_strand_id
1 'polypeptide(L)'
;MASITASYPWTTAPLIAGAPMRLISGPSLVHAISAAGGIGFLAAGTDVSTLSENLSSFKSLLSTSPIPGAPSDVLPIGVGFILWGADLKLAVKALSELPEPPAAVWLFAPSSSEELGSWANGIRSATKNKSKIWVQASSVADAIEAIKVANPDVFVIQGADAGGHGRYASAGLISLVPELIDAVRTRFLAAEEAVIRKGYQDAVLKAEDGGNSTIRTDVYDKLRGTIGWPEGYGGRGVINLSYVDAVKGVSFEENEKLYKIAEGAGDKGWEEGNARMTTYAGTAVGLVKKVAKAGDIVRELRGQRI
;
A
#
# COMPACT_ATOMS: atom_id res chain seq x y z
N MET A 1 14.86 -2.74 -6.32
CA MET A 1 13.83 -1.72 -6.57
C MET A 1 14.56 -0.42 -6.84
N ALA A 2 14.20 0.32 -7.89
CA ALA A 2 14.70 1.69 -8.01
C ALA A 2 14.21 2.46 -6.78
N SER A 3 15.12 3.10 -6.04
CA SER A 3 14.73 4.00 -4.94
C SER A 3 13.73 5.03 -5.46
N ILE A 4 12.79 5.49 -4.63
CA ILE A 4 11.92 6.60 -5.00
C ILE A 4 12.74 7.81 -5.49
N THR A 5 13.93 8.02 -4.93
CA THR A 5 14.89 9.06 -5.35
C THR A 5 15.46 8.84 -6.74
N ALA A 6 15.53 7.60 -7.25
CA ALA A 6 15.97 7.33 -8.61
C ALA A 6 14.94 7.82 -9.66
N SER A 7 13.66 7.89 -9.28
CA SER A 7 12.62 8.50 -10.12
C SER A 7 12.60 10.04 -10.03
N TYR A 8 13.23 10.60 -9.00
CA TYR A 8 13.25 12.04 -8.71
C TYR A 8 14.68 12.50 -8.37
N PRO A 9 15.58 12.59 -9.36
CA PRO A 9 17.03 12.71 -9.11
C PRO A 9 17.48 14.05 -8.50
N TRP A 10 16.63 15.08 -8.49
CA TRP A 10 16.91 16.34 -7.77
C TRP A 10 16.63 16.25 -6.27
N THR A 11 16.00 15.16 -5.80
CA THR A 11 15.59 15.04 -4.40
C THR A 11 16.70 14.52 -3.50
N THR A 12 16.67 14.92 -2.22
CA THR A 12 17.61 14.45 -1.19
C THR A 12 16.85 13.67 -0.12
N ALA A 13 17.47 12.63 0.44
CA ALA A 13 16.88 11.85 1.53
C ALA A 13 17.02 12.57 2.88
N PRO A 14 16.01 12.49 3.78
CA PRO A 14 14.70 11.87 3.57
C PRO A 14 13.84 12.68 2.58
N LEU A 15 13.09 11.98 1.72
CA LEU A 15 12.23 12.64 0.74
C LEU A 15 11.12 13.43 1.44
N ILE A 16 11.08 14.74 1.22
CA ILE A 16 9.99 15.61 1.67
C ILE A 16 9.12 15.98 0.46
N ALA A 17 7.83 15.66 0.54
CA ALA A 17 6.84 16.01 -0.47
C ALA A 17 5.92 17.12 0.05
N GLY A 18 5.84 18.24 -0.67
CA GLY A 18 4.88 19.30 -0.41
C GLY A 18 3.53 18.95 -1.01
N ALA A 19 2.54 18.61 -0.17
CA ALA A 19 1.23 18.15 -0.61
C ALA A 19 0.48 19.19 -1.49
N PRO A 20 -0.38 18.73 -2.43
CA PRO A 20 -1.23 19.63 -3.23
C PRO A 20 -2.39 20.16 -2.37
N MET A 21 -2.17 21.29 -1.70
CA MET A 21 -3.16 21.96 -0.87
C MET A 21 -3.85 23.06 -1.69
N ARG A 22 -5.14 22.86 -2.02
CA ARG A 22 -5.93 23.84 -2.80
C ARG A 22 -5.85 25.21 -2.15
N LEU A 23 -5.67 26.26 -2.96
CA LEU A 23 -5.47 27.67 -2.56
C LEU A 23 -4.13 27.98 -1.86
N ILE A 24 -3.28 26.98 -1.59
CA ILE A 24 -2.01 27.15 -0.87
C ILE A 24 -0.82 26.79 -1.78
N SER A 25 -0.88 25.63 -2.45
CA SER A 25 0.23 25.09 -3.25
C SER A 25 0.26 25.65 -4.68
N GLY A 26 0.71 26.90 -4.80
CA GLY A 26 0.98 27.57 -6.09
C GLY A 26 2.44 27.44 -6.58
N PRO A 27 2.76 27.99 -7.77
CA PRO A 27 4.05 27.83 -8.46
C PRO A 27 5.29 28.16 -7.61
N SER A 28 5.28 29.28 -6.89
CA SER A 28 6.43 29.71 -6.08
C SER A 28 6.72 28.76 -4.92
N LEU A 29 5.68 28.27 -4.24
CA LEU A 29 5.84 27.34 -3.11
C LEU A 29 6.40 26.00 -3.59
N VAL A 30 5.84 25.44 -4.66
CA VAL A 30 6.28 24.13 -5.15
C VAL A 30 7.69 24.19 -5.74
N HIS A 31 8.07 25.31 -6.36
CA HIS A 31 9.43 25.56 -6.83
C HIS A 31 10.41 25.59 -5.66
N ALA A 32 10.12 26.36 -4.60
CA ALA A 32 10.98 26.44 -3.43
C ALA A 32 11.20 25.06 -2.77
N ILE A 33 10.15 24.25 -2.65
CA ILE A 33 10.24 22.88 -2.11
C ILE A 33 11.14 22.01 -2.99
N SER A 34 10.93 22.03 -4.31
CA SER A 34 11.72 21.22 -5.23
C SER A 34 13.19 21.67 -5.32
N ALA A 35 13.43 22.98 -5.29
CA ALA A 35 14.78 23.56 -5.26
C ALA A 35 15.55 23.20 -3.99
N ALA A 36 14.85 22.97 -2.87
CA ALA A 36 15.44 22.53 -1.60
C ALA A 36 15.70 21.01 -1.54
N GLY A 37 15.52 20.27 -2.63
CA GLY A 37 15.69 18.82 -2.67
C GLY A 37 14.46 18.02 -2.25
N GLY A 38 13.29 18.65 -2.18
CA GLY A 38 11.99 17.98 -2.03
C GLY A 38 11.27 17.78 -3.37
N ILE A 39 9.98 17.44 -3.30
CA ILE A 39 9.07 17.48 -4.45
C ILE A 39 7.81 18.27 -4.07
N GLY A 40 7.63 19.44 -4.69
CA GLY A 40 6.40 20.22 -4.52
C GLY A 40 5.30 19.77 -5.47
N PHE A 41 4.05 19.70 -4.98
CA PHE A 41 2.87 19.40 -5.80
C PHE A 41 1.98 20.63 -5.96
N LEU A 42 1.76 21.06 -7.21
CA LEU A 42 0.77 22.10 -7.53
C LEU A 42 -0.63 21.59 -7.21
N ALA A 43 -1.47 22.43 -6.63
CA ALA A 43 -2.86 22.07 -6.37
C ALA A 43 -3.77 22.49 -7.53
N ALA A 44 -4.00 21.60 -8.49
CA ALA A 44 -5.04 21.80 -9.49
C ALA A 44 -6.44 21.66 -8.87
N GLY A 45 -6.60 20.77 -7.88
CA GLY A 45 -7.86 20.63 -7.15
C GLY A 45 -8.99 20.11 -8.04
N THR A 46 -10.19 20.69 -7.91
CA THR A 46 -11.37 20.38 -8.73
C THR A 46 -11.52 21.31 -9.95
N ASP A 47 -10.87 22.47 -9.94
CA ASP A 47 -10.96 23.45 -11.04
C ASP A 47 -9.62 23.54 -11.76
N VAL A 48 -9.56 22.91 -12.92
CA VAL A 48 -8.33 22.80 -13.71
C VAL A 48 -8.13 23.95 -14.70
N SER A 49 -9.02 24.97 -14.71
CA SER A 49 -8.96 26.09 -15.65
C SER A 49 -7.65 26.89 -15.56
N THR A 50 -7.09 27.00 -14.36
CA THR A 50 -5.85 27.75 -14.09
C THR A 50 -4.58 26.88 -14.20
N LEU A 51 -4.70 25.59 -14.55
CA LEU A 51 -3.57 24.67 -14.56
C LEU A 51 -2.48 25.10 -15.54
N SER A 52 -2.86 25.46 -16.77
CA SER A 52 -1.91 25.89 -17.81
C SER A 52 -1.16 27.17 -17.43
N GLU A 53 -1.84 28.12 -16.79
CA GLU A 53 -1.23 29.37 -16.31
C GLU A 53 -0.25 29.11 -15.15
N ASN A 54 -0.63 28.26 -14.19
CA ASN A 54 0.23 27.87 -13.08
C ASN A 54 1.49 27.13 -13.56
N LEU A 55 1.35 26.22 -14.53
CA LEU A 55 2.49 25.51 -15.12
C LEU A 55 3.41 26.45 -15.92
N SER A 56 2.83 27.39 -16.66
CA SER A 56 3.61 28.42 -17.38
C SER A 56 4.40 29.30 -16.41
N SER A 57 3.76 29.70 -15.31
CA SER A 57 4.39 30.47 -14.22
C SER A 57 5.53 29.67 -13.60
N PHE A 58 5.34 28.38 -13.34
CA PHE A 58 6.40 27.51 -12.83
C PHE A 58 7.59 27.39 -13.81
N LYS A 59 7.32 27.27 -15.13
CA LYS A 59 8.40 27.23 -16.14
C LYS A 59 9.20 28.53 -16.17
N SER A 60 8.56 29.68 -15.98
CA SER A 60 9.24 30.99 -15.84
C SER A 60 10.12 31.06 -14.58
N LEU A 61 9.67 30.48 -13.46
CA LEU A 61 10.51 30.36 -12.26
C LEU A 61 11.69 29.42 -12.50
N LEU A 62 11.49 28.31 -13.21
CA LEU A 62 12.56 27.35 -13.49
C LEU A 62 13.63 27.93 -14.43
N SER A 63 13.26 28.79 -15.39
CA SER A 63 14.21 29.44 -16.29
C SER A 63 15.07 30.50 -15.58
N THR A 64 14.53 31.16 -14.55
CA THR A 64 15.24 32.17 -13.75
C THR A 64 15.99 31.57 -12.56
N SER A 65 15.50 30.47 -12.01
CA SER A 65 16.10 29.74 -10.90
C SER A 65 16.05 28.22 -11.17
N PRO A 66 17.04 27.67 -11.90
CA PRO A 66 17.09 26.24 -12.21
C PRO A 66 17.19 25.36 -10.97
N ILE A 67 16.67 24.13 -11.05
CA ILE A 67 16.76 23.11 -9.99
C ILE A 67 17.85 22.11 -10.39
N PRO A 68 19.00 22.05 -9.68
CA PRO A 68 20.08 21.13 -10.00
C PRO A 68 19.65 19.67 -9.96
N GLY A 69 20.11 18.87 -10.93
CA GLY A 69 19.79 17.44 -11.01
C GLY A 69 18.38 17.12 -11.52
N ALA A 70 17.55 18.12 -11.84
CA ALA A 70 16.27 17.90 -12.49
C ALA A 70 16.47 17.37 -13.92
N PRO A 71 15.74 16.32 -14.35
CA PRO A 71 15.77 15.84 -15.73
C PRO A 71 15.24 16.90 -16.70
N SER A 72 15.71 16.85 -17.94
CA SER A 72 15.26 17.78 -18.99
C SER A 72 13.93 17.38 -19.63
N ASP A 73 13.43 16.17 -19.37
CA ASP A 73 12.29 15.60 -20.07
C ASP A 73 10.98 15.63 -19.25
N VAL A 74 11.04 16.11 -18.01
CA VAL A 74 9.93 16.36 -17.08
C VAL A 74 10.15 17.63 -16.26
N LEU A 75 9.08 18.25 -15.76
CA LEU A 75 9.19 19.32 -14.76
C LEU A 75 9.44 18.72 -13.37
N PRO A 76 10.36 19.27 -12.55
CA PRO A 76 10.72 18.75 -11.22
C PRO A 76 9.67 19.06 -10.13
N ILE A 77 8.39 18.88 -10.46
CA ILE A 77 7.24 19.06 -9.57
C ILE A 77 6.20 17.97 -9.85
N GLY A 78 5.24 17.85 -8.95
CA GLY A 78 4.00 17.14 -9.22
C GLY A 78 2.80 18.06 -9.39
N VAL A 79 1.67 17.48 -9.78
CA VAL A 79 0.36 18.15 -9.82
C VAL A 79 -0.68 17.25 -9.14
N GLY A 80 -1.50 17.81 -8.24
CA GLY A 80 -2.56 17.08 -7.55
C GLY A 80 -3.96 17.45 -8.00
N PHE A 81 -4.80 16.43 -8.18
CA PHE A 81 -6.20 16.55 -8.60
C PHE A 81 -7.14 15.98 -7.53
N ILE A 82 -8.35 16.56 -7.45
CA ILE A 82 -9.47 16.04 -6.65
C ILE A 82 -10.49 15.47 -7.65
N LEU A 83 -10.56 14.14 -7.73
CA LEU A 83 -11.03 13.46 -8.94
C LEU A 83 -12.53 13.61 -9.15
N TRP A 84 -13.33 13.52 -8.09
CA TRP A 84 -14.78 13.64 -8.16
C TRP A 84 -15.28 14.97 -8.75
N GLY A 85 -14.46 16.02 -8.70
CA GLY A 85 -14.83 17.36 -9.14
C GLY A 85 -14.02 17.88 -10.34
N ALA A 86 -12.83 17.33 -10.57
CA ALA A 86 -11.98 17.76 -11.68
C ALA A 86 -12.45 17.18 -13.02
N ASP A 87 -12.36 17.98 -14.08
CA ASP A 87 -12.63 17.49 -15.43
C ASP A 87 -11.39 16.78 -16.01
N LEU A 88 -11.49 15.46 -16.16
CA LEU A 88 -10.42 14.62 -16.71
C LEU A 88 -10.01 15.04 -18.13
N LYS A 89 -10.95 15.42 -19.00
CA LYS A 89 -10.64 15.78 -20.39
C LYS A 89 -9.83 17.07 -20.45
N LEU A 90 -10.20 18.06 -19.64
CA LEU A 90 -9.46 19.32 -19.53
C LEU A 90 -8.08 19.09 -18.92
N ALA A 91 -7.97 18.27 -17.86
CA ALA A 91 -6.68 17.93 -17.25
C ALA A 91 -5.75 17.21 -18.25
N VAL A 92 -6.25 16.19 -18.96
CA VAL A 92 -5.51 15.44 -19.98
C VAL A 92 -5.06 16.36 -21.11
N LYS A 93 -5.96 17.23 -21.60
CA LYS A 93 -5.62 18.21 -22.65
C LYS A 93 -4.47 19.11 -22.19
N ALA A 94 -4.60 19.75 -21.03
CA ALA A 94 -3.60 20.65 -20.48
C ALA A 94 -2.23 19.96 -20.30
N LEU A 95 -2.21 18.71 -19.85
CA LEU A 95 -0.96 17.95 -19.69
C LEU A 95 -0.36 17.49 -21.02
N SER A 96 -1.19 17.14 -22.01
CA SER A 96 -0.73 16.67 -23.32
C SER A 96 -0.11 17.76 -24.19
N GLU A 97 -0.47 19.02 -23.93
CA GLU A 97 0.06 20.19 -24.64
C GLU A 97 1.45 20.63 -24.09
N LEU A 98 1.91 20.05 -22.97
CA LEU A 98 3.21 20.36 -22.40
C LEU A 98 4.33 19.59 -23.12
N PRO A 99 5.42 20.26 -23.53
CA PRO A 99 6.62 19.57 -24.01
C PRO A 99 7.23 18.64 -22.94
N GLU A 100 7.32 19.14 -21.71
CA GLU A 100 7.72 18.40 -20.50
C GLU A 100 6.54 18.33 -19.51
N PRO A 101 5.99 17.14 -19.24
CA PRO A 101 4.94 16.99 -18.23
C PRO A 101 5.53 17.06 -16.80
N PRO A 102 4.70 17.26 -15.76
CA PRO A 102 5.17 17.15 -14.37
C PRO A 102 5.72 15.75 -14.09
N ALA A 103 6.74 15.63 -13.25
CA ALA A 103 7.33 14.33 -12.91
C ALA A 103 6.37 13.39 -12.16
N ALA A 104 5.36 13.94 -11.48
CA ALA A 104 4.37 13.16 -10.74
C ALA A 104 2.96 13.75 -10.88
N VAL A 105 1.95 12.88 -10.79
CA VAL A 105 0.55 13.29 -10.67
C VAL A 105 -0.08 12.59 -9.47
N TRP A 106 -0.63 13.38 -8.55
CA TRP A 106 -1.27 12.94 -7.32
C TRP A 106 -2.78 12.88 -7.49
N LEU A 107 -3.34 11.69 -7.32
CA LEU A 107 -4.76 11.40 -7.48
C LEU A 107 -5.43 11.21 -6.12
N PHE A 108 -6.43 12.02 -5.83
CA PHE A 108 -7.17 11.99 -4.57
C PHE A 108 -8.68 12.04 -4.78
N ALA A 109 -9.41 11.36 -3.89
CA ALA A 109 -10.86 11.37 -3.78
C ALA A 109 -11.61 11.04 -5.09
N PRO A 110 -11.41 9.84 -5.66
CA PRO A 110 -12.29 9.34 -6.71
C PRO A 110 -13.69 9.01 -6.14
N SER A 111 -14.71 9.25 -6.95
CA SER A 111 -16.11 8.84 -6.71
C SER A 111 -16.30 7.33 -6.87
N SER A 112 -15.45 6.69 -7.68
CA SER A 112 -15.45 5.23 -7.89
C SER A 112 -14.07 4.71 -8.31
N SER A 113 -13.86 3.39 -8.21
CA SER A 113 -12.64 2.73 -8.69
C SER A 113 -12.41 2.93 -10.19
N GLU A 114 -13.47 2.94 -10.98
CA GLU A 114 -13.42 3.14 -12.43
C GLU A 114 -12.97 4.57 -12.78
N GLU A 115 -13.38 5.58 -12.00
CA GLU A 115 -12.90 6.95 -12.16
C GLU A 115 -11.39 7.02 -11.89
N LEU A 116 -10.92 6.42 -10.80
CA LEU A 116 -9.50 6.36 -10.47
C LEU A 116 -8.68 5.71 -11.61
N GLY A 117 -9.16 4.59 -12.15
CA GLY A 117 -8.51 3.92 -13.27
C GLY A 117 -8.53 4.75 -14.56
N SER A 118 -9.64 5.43 -14.85
CA SER A 118 -9.76 6.34 -16.00
C SER A 118 -8.78 7.49 -15.92
N TRP A 119 -8.62 8.09 -14.74
CA TRP A 119 -7.63 9.13 -14.49
C TRP A 119 -6.20 8.63 -14.65
N ALA A 120 -5.83 7.52 -14.01
CA ALA A 120 -4.48 6.97 -14.13
C ALA A 120 -4.10 6.69 -15.59
N ASN A 121 -4.99 6.06 -16.36
CA ASN A 121 -4.77 5.77 -17.79
C ASN A 121 -4.73 7.03 -18.66
N GLY A 122 -5.62 8.00 -18.39
CA GLY A 122 -5.66 9.28 -19.09
C GLY A 122 -4.36 10.05 -18.90
N ILE A 123 -3.87 10.15 -17.67
CA ILE A 123 -2.62 10.83 -17.34
C ILE A 123 -1.42 10.12 -17.95
N ARG A 124 -1.33 8.78 -17.84
CA ARG A 124 -0.26 8.00 -18.49
C ARG A 124 -0.21 8.24 -20.00
N SER A 125 -1.36 8.27 -20.65
CA SER A 125 -1.47 8.56 -22.10
C SER A 125 -1.03 10.00 -22.42
N ALA A 126 -1.55 10.99 -21.69
CA ALA A 126 -1.25 12.41 -21.89
C ALA A 126 0.25 12.71 -21.74
N THR A 127 0.89 12.06 -20.78
CA THR A 127 2.28 12.31 -20.39
C THR A 127 3.26 11.34 -21.02
N LYS A 128 2.80 10.45 -21.91
CA LYS A 128 3.61 9.39 -22.54
C LYS A 128 4.38 8.54 -21.52
N ASN A 129 3.73 8.21 -20.39
CA ASN A 129 4.27 7.50 -19.23
C ASN A 129 5.46 8.18 -18.51
N LYS A 130 5.72 9.46 -18.78
CA LYS A 130 6.79 10.19 -18.07
C LYS A 130 6.39 10.56 -16.65
N SER A 131 5.13 10.95 -16.43
CA SER A 131 4.64 11.25 -15.08
C SER A 131 4.37 9.97 -14.30
N LYS A 132 4.86 9.92 -13.07
CA LYS A 132 4.56 8.86 -12.10
C LYS A 132 3.21 9.10 -11.45
N ILE A 133 2.42 8.04 -11.29
CA ILE A 133 1.09 8.11 -10.68
C ILE A 133 1.20 7.88 -9.17
N TRP A 134 0.86 8.91 -8.41
CA TRP A 134 0.76 8.89 -6.95
C TRP A 134 -0.71 8.75 -6.58
N VAL A 135 -1.09 7.70 -5.86
CA VAL A 135 -2.48 7.52 -5.42
C VAL A 135 -2.57 7.64 -3.91
N GLN A 136 -3.47 8.49 -3.44
CA GLN A 136 -3.76 8.62 -2.02
C GLN A 136 -4.76 7.56 -1.57
N ALA A 137 -4.39 6.82 -0.51
CA ALA A 137 -5.19 5.78 0.09
C ALA A 137 -5.31 6.01 1.60
N SER A 138 -6.52 5.85 2.14
CA SER A 138 -6.83 6.03 3.57
C SER A 138 -7.21 4.72 4.28
N SER A 139 -7.13 3.58 3.56
CA SER A 139 -7.38 2.25 4.10
C SER A 139 -6.62 1.20 3.27
N VAL A 140 -6.43 0.01 3.84
CA VAL A 140 -5.85 -1.13 3.11
C VAL A 140 -6.72 -1.52 1.90
N ALA A 141 -8.05 -1.45 2.06
CA ALA A 141 -9.00 -1.73 0.99
C ALA A 141 -8.82 -0.76 -0.19
N ASP A 142 -8.67 0.54 0.08
CA ASP A 142 -8.42 1.54 -0.98
C ASP A 142 -7.14 1.27 -1.73
N ALA A 143 -6.06 0.91 -1.01
CA ALA A 143 -4.79 0.61 -1.65
C ALA A 143 -4.87 -0.65 -2.52
N ILE A 144 -5.48 -1.74 -2.02
CA ILE A 144 -5.68 -2.96 -2.81
C ILE A 144 -6.50 -2.68 -4.07
N GLU A 145 -7.56 -1.88 -3.95
CA GLU A 145 -8.39 -1.54 -5.09
C GLU A 145 -7.66 -0.64 -6.11
N ALA A 146 -6.93 0.36 -5.62
CA ALA A 146 -6.11 1.23 -6.45
C ALA A 146 -5.03 0.47 -7.24
N ILE A 147 -4.42 -0.57 -6.67
CA ILE A 147 -3.48 -1.44 -7.39
C ILE A 147 -4.11 -2.01 -8.67
N LYS A 148 -5.35 -2.50 -8.58
CA LYS A 148 -6.05 -3.16 -9.69
C LYS A 148 -6.39 -2.21 -10.82
N VAL A 149 -6.86 -1.01 -10.48
CA VAL A 149 -7.45 -0.08 -11.47
C VAL A 149 -6.47 0.98 -11.96
N ALA A 150 -5.51 1.39 -11.15
CA ALA A 150 -4.63 2.52 -11.46
C ALA A 150 -3.15 2.17 -11.60
N ASN A 151 -2.72 1.01 -11.09
CA ASN A 151 -1.31 0.63 -11.02
C ASN A 151 -0.40 1.79 -10.55
N PRO A 152 -0.53 2.23 -9.28
CA PRO A 152 0.20 3.38 -8.77
C PRO A 152 1.71 3.12 -8.73
N ASP A 153 2.48 4.15 -9.10
CA ASP A 153 3.93 4.15 -8.92
C ASP A 153 4.30 4.44 -7.45
N VAL A 154 3.48 5.23 -6.75
CA VAL A 154 3.63 5.57 -5.32
C VAL A 154 2.27 5.58 -4.63
N PHE A 155 2.23 5.00 -3.42
CA PHE A 155 1.10 5.19 -2.51
C PHE A 155 1.36 6.35 -1.54
N VAL A 156 0.39 7.25 -1.43
CA VAL A 156 0.33 8.23 -0.36
C VAL A 156 -0.64 7.72 0.70
N ILE A 157 -0.10 7.22 1.81
CA ILE A 157 -0.90 6.68 2.91
C ILE A 157 -1.31 7.84 3.83
N GLN A 158 -2.59 8.23 3.75
CA GLN A 158 -3.14 9.31 4.58
C GLN A 158 -3.89 8.71 5.77
N GLY A 159 -3.33 8.84 6.96
CA GLY A 159 -4.03 8.53 8.22
C GLY A 159 -5.01 9.64 8.64
N ALA A 160 -5.90 9.32 9.57
CA ALA A 160 -6.91 10.24 10.12
C ALA A 160 -6.32 11.49 10.79
N ASP A 161 -5.05 11.43 11.21
CA ASP A 161 -4.32 12.53 11.85
C ASP A 161 -3.92 13.65 10.86
N ALA A 162 -4.04 13.41 9.55
CA ALA A 162 -3.65 14.37 8.53
C ALA A 162 -4.63 15.56 8.46
N GLY A 163 -4.09 16.76 8.22
CA GLY A 163 -4.92 17.95 7.98
C GLY A 163 -5.67 17.91 6.64
N GLY A 164 -6.67 18.78 6.50
CA GLY A 164 -7.44 18.92 5.26
C GLY A 164 -8.50 17.84 5.07
N HIS A 165 -8.80 17.52 3.80
CA HIS A 165 -9.82 16.52 3.47
C HIS A 165 -9.23 15.10 3.52
N GLY A 166 -9.98 14.16 4.09
CA GLY A 166 -9.64 12.74 4.18
C GLY A 166 -10.90 11.91 4.40
N ARG A 167 -10.78 10.58 4.52
CA ARG A 167 -11.93 9.72 4.83
C ARG A 167 -12.33 9.84 6.29
N TYR A 168 -13.64 9.98 6.53
CA TYR A 168 -14.23 9.94 7.88
C TYR A 168 -13.87 8.65 8.63
N ALA A 169 -14.02 7.50 7.97
CA ALA A 169 -13.61 6.21 8.49
C ALA A 169 -12.20 5.88 7.99
N SER A 170 -11.19 6.24 8.78
CA SER A 170 -9.79 5.90 8.54
C SER A 170 -9.04 5.68 9.85
N ALA A 171 -7.99 4.86 9.80
CA ALA A 171 -7.10 4.66 10.93
C ALA A 171 -6.05 5.78 11.01
N GLY A 172 -5.48 6.01 12.19
CA GLY A 172 -4.31 6.87 12.35
C GLY A 172 -3.10 6.32 11.58
N LEU A 173 -2.14 7.19 11.25
CA LEU A 173 -1.00 6.82 10.40
C LEU A 173 -0.18 5.67 10.99
N ILE A 174 0.00 5.68 12.31
CA ILE A 174 0.77 4.67 13.05
C ILE A 174 0.19 3.26 12.90
N SER A 175 -1.14 3.12 12.73
CA SER A 175 -1.79 1.83 12.51
C SER A 175 -1.86 1.48 11.01
N LEU A 176 -2.19 2.46 10.17
CA LEU A 176 -2.49 2.23 8.76
C LEU A 176 -1.28 1.73 7.95
N VAL A 177 -0.08 2.28 8.18
CA VAL A 177 1.12 1.86 7.44
C VAL A 177 1.53 0.42 7.76
N PRO A 178 1.64 -0.01 9.04
CA PRO A 178 1.88 -1.42 9.36
C PRO A 178 0.82 -2.36 8.81
N GLU A 179 -0.46 -2.01 8.85
CA GLU A 179 -1.54 -2.84 8.31
C GLU A 179 -1.40 -3.08 6.80
N LEU A 180 -1.04 -2.04 6.04
CA LEU A 180 -0.75 -2.17 4.61
C LEU A 180 0.44 -3.11 4.35
N ILE A 181 1.51 -2.97 5.12
CA ILE A 181 2.70 -3.83 5.01
C ILE A 181 2.35 -5.29 5.36
N ASP A 182 1.54 -5.51 6.39
CA ASP A 182 1.09 -6.83 6.80
C ASP A 182 0.24 -7.51 5.72
N ALA A 183 -0.65 -6.77 5.05
CA ALA A 183 -1.44 -7.28 3.93
C ALA A 183 -0.57 -7.80 2.79
N VAL A 184 0.50 -7.08 2.46
CA VAL A 184 1.46 -7.52 1.42
C VAL A 184 2.22 -8.78 1.86
N ARG A 185 2.69 -8.84 3.11
CA ARG A 185 3.48 -9.97 3.61
C ARG A 185 2.65 -11.24 3.74
N THR A 186 1.50 -11.12 4.40
CA THR A 186 0.60 -12.25 4.67
C THR A 186 0.06 -12.84 3.37
N ARG A 187 -0.07 -12.05 2.29
CA ARG A 187 -0.46 -12.54 0.96
C ARG A 187 0.44 -13.66 0.41
N PHE A 188 1.74 -13.65 0.71
CA PHE A 188 2.68 -14.68 0.23
C PHE A 188 2.53 -16.04 0.91
N LEU A 189 1.77 -16.14 2.01
CA LEU A 189 1.44 -17.43 2.60
C LEU A 189 0.56 -18.28 1.66
N ALA A 190 -0.19 -17.66 0.75
CA ALA A 190 -0.91 -18.37 -0.31
C ALA A 190 -0.16 -18.35 -1.65
N ALA A 191 1.17 -18.37 -1.62
CA ALA A 191 1.99 -18.63 -2.79
C ALA A 191 2.14 -20.14 -3.05
N GLU A 192 2.15 -20.58 -4.31
CA GLU A 192 2.44 -21.98 -4.67
C GLU A 192 3.82 -22.44 -4.19
N GLU A 193 4.79 -21.52 -4.19
CA GLU A 193 6.19 -21.73 -3.82
C GLU A 193 6.43 -21.60 -2.31
N ALA A 194 5.40 -21.26 -1.52
CA ALA A 194 5.54 -21.18 -0.07
C ALA A 194 5.80 -22.58 0.50
N VAL A 195 6.87 -22.72 1.29
CA VAL A 195 7.25 -23.99 1.93
C VAL A 195 6.38 -24.22 3.18
N ILE A 196 5.10 -24.44 2.95
CA ILE A 196 4.07 -24.74 3.95
C ILE A 196 3.23 -25.93 3.48
N ARG A 197 2.56 -26.60 4.42
CA ARG A 197 1.65 -27.71 4.12
C ARG A 197 0.34 -27.20 3.51
N LYS A 198 -0.38 -28.06 2.79
CA LYS A 198 -1.62 -27.64 2.13
C LYS A 198 -2.69 -27.25 3.16
N GLY A 199 -2.81 -27.99 4.27
CA GLY A 199 -3.72 -27.64 5.36
C GLY A 199 -3.42 -26.28 5.99
N TYR A 200 -2.13 -25.92 6.13
CA TYR A 200 -1.74 -24.58 6.57
C TYR A 200 -2.23 -23.50 5.60
N GLN A 201 -1.98 -23.70 4.30
CA GLN A 201 -2.40 -22.75 3.27
C GLN A 201 -3.92 -22.60 3.23
N ASP A 202 -4.66 -23.69 3.41
CA ASP A 202 -6.12 -23.67 3.48
C ASP A 202 -6.62 -22.95 4.73
N ALA A 203 -5.95 -23.12 5.88
CA ALA A 203 -6.25 -22.35 7.08
C ALA A 203 -6.04 -20.84 6.90
N VAL A 204 -5.00 -20.43 6.15
CA VAL A 204 -4.80 -19.03 5.76
C VAL A 204 -5.96 -18.50 4.92
N LEU A 205 -6.43 -19.26 3.93
CA LEU A 205 -7.53 -18.85 3.05
C LEU A 205 -8.89 -18.79 3.75
N LYS A 206 -9.10 -19.67 4.74
CA LYS A 206 -10.33 -19.73 5.55
C LYS A 206 -10.41 -18.63 6.60
N ALA A 207 -9.28 -18.10 7.05
CA ALA A 207 -9.29 -17.06 8.06
C ALA A 207 -10.00 -15.79 7.56
N GLU A 208 -10.73 -15.15 8.46
CA GLU A 208 -11.53 -13.96 8.16
C GLU A 208 -10.98 -12.76 8.92
N ASP A 209 -11.71 -12.22 9.90
CA ASP A 209 -11.25 -11.10 10.72
C ASP A 209 -9.98 -11.50 11.49
N GLY A 210 -8.81 -11.16 10.95
CA GLY A 210 -7.52 -11.52 11.54
C GLY A 210 -7.25 -10.80 12.86
N GLY A 211 -7.96 -9.71 13.16
CA GLY A 211 -7.91 -9.05 14.47
C GLY A 211 -8.51 -9.93 15.58
N ASN A 212 -9.57 -10.66 15.25
CA ASN A 212 -10.26 -11.57 16.18
C ASN A 212 -9.83 -13.04 16.04
N SER A 213 -9.43 -13.48 14.85
CA SER A 213 -9.09 -14.87 14.54
C SER A 213 -7.61 -15.20 14.67
N THR A 214 -6.75 -14.23 14.99
CA THR A 214 -5.32 -14.47 15.27
C THR A 214 -4.92 -13.96 16.65
N ILE A 215 -3.93 -14.60 17.26
CA ILE A 215 -3.42 -14.23 18.59
C ILE A 215 -1.90 -14.37 18.63
N ARG A 216 -1.24 -13.56 19.48
CA ARG A 216 0.18 -13.74 19.79
C ARG A 216 0.32 -14.60 21.05
N THR A 217 1.07 -15.70 20.93
CA THR A 217 1.22 -16.69 21.99
C THR A 217 2.52 -17.46 21.81
N ASP A 218 3.06 -18.00 22.90
CA ASP A 218 4.20 -18.90 22.92
C ASP A 218 3.78 -20.39 22.81
N VAL A 219 2.48 -20.69 22.92
CA VAL A 219 1.92 -22.05 22.86
C VAL A 219 2.35 -22.76 21.58
N TYR A 220 2.27 -22.07 20.44
CA TYR A 220 2.63 -22.63 19.14
C TYR A 220 4.11 -22.98 19.02
N ASP A 221 5.00 -22.15 19.55
CA ASP A 221 6.44 -22.43 19.53
C ASP A 221 6.78 -23.60 20.45
N LYS A 222 6.21 -23.61 21.66
CA LYS A 222 6.42 -24.68 22.65
C LYS A 222 5.95 -26.04 22.12
N LEU A 223 4.75 -26.12 21.54
CA LEU A 223 4.21 -27.38 20.99
C LEU A 223 5.00 -27.91 19.79
N ARG A 224 5.68 -27.02 19.06
CA ARG A 224 6.59 -27.36 17.95
C ARG A 224 8.02 -27.67 18.40
N GLY A 225 8.28 -27.65 19.71
CA GLY A 225 9.60 -27.92 20.29
C GLY A 225 10.56 -26.72 20.25
N THR A 226 10.12 -25.55 19.82
CA THR A 226 10.92 -24.32 19.87
C THR A 226 10.78 -23.69 21.27
N ILE A 227 11.61 -24.17 22.19
CA ILE A 227 11.67 -23.70 23.58
C ILE A 227 12.91 -22.82 23.77
N GLY A 228 12.78 -21.67 24.44
CA GLY A 228 13.91 -20.78 24.75
C GLY A 228 13.73 -19.30 24.42
N TRP A 229 12.58 -18.90 23.86
CA TRP A 229 12.22 -17.49 23.77
C TRP A 229 12.08 -16.88 25.18
N PRO A 230 12.52 -15.62 25.42
CA PRO A 230 12.28 -14.95 26.70
C PRO A 230 10.79 -14.76 26.98
N GLU A 231 10.44 -14.55 28.25
CA GLU A 231 9.07 -14.24 28.65
C GLU A 231 8.54 -12.99 27.89
N GLY A 232 7.29 -13.07 27.42
CA GLY A 232 6.65 -12.02 26.63
C GLY A 232 6.85 -12.11 25.10
N TYR A 233 7.69 -13.04 24.61
CA TYR A 233 7.85 -13.31 23.18
C TYR A 233 6.93 -14.46 22.73
N GLY A 234 6.39 -14.34 21.51
CA GLY A 234 5.60 -15.40 20.89
C GLY A 234 5.26 -15.09 19.43
N GLY A 235 4.93 -16.12 18.66
CA GLY A 235 4.43 -15.99 17.29
C GLY A 235 2.96 -15.56 17.25
N ARG A 236 2.55 -14.84 16.19
CA ARG A 236 1.12 -14.63 15.90
C ARG A 236 0.64 -15.62 14.87
N GLY A 237 -0.44 -16.32 15.20
CA GLY A 237 -1.07 -17.28 14.30
C GLY A 237 -2.58 -17.33 14.48
N VAL A 238 -3.23 -18.02 13.55
CA VAL A 238 -4.68 -18.30 13.58
C VAL A 238 -5.00 -19.08 14.86
N ILE A 239 -6.04 -18.66 15.56
CA ILE A 239 -6.54 -19.32 16.77
C ILE A 239 -7.04 -20.73 16.42
N ASN A 240 -6.59 -21.72 17.18
CA ASN A 240 -6.96 -23.12 17.00
C ASN A 240 -7.18 -23.82 18.35
N LEU A 241 -7.52 -25.11 18.35
CA LEU A 241 -7.80 -25.85 19.58
C LEU A 241 -6.61 -25.93 20.54
N SER A 242 -5.38 -25.94 20.04
CA SER A 242 -4.19 -25.96 20.90
C SER A 242 -4.04 -24.67 21.71
N TYR A 243 -4.36 -23.51 21.14
CA TYR A 243 -4.43 -22.27 21.92
C TYR A 243 -5.62 -22.27 22.90
N VAL A 244 -6.80 -22.68 22.42
CA VAL A 244 -8.03 -22.70 23.25
C VAL A 244 -7.86 -23.62 24.46
N ASP A 245 -7.26 -24.79 24.30
CA ASP A 245 -7.00 -25.75 25.38
C ASP A 245 -6.01 -25.19 26.41
N ALA A 246 -4.95 -24.52 25.96
CA ALA A 246 -4.00 -23.85 26.85
C ALA A 246 -4.69 -22.77 27.72
N VAL A 247 -5.55 -21.94 27.11
CA VAL A 247 -6.33 -20.91 27.85
C VAL A 247 -7.33 -21.54 28.83
N LYS A 248 -7.88 -22.71 28.50
CA LYS A 248 -8.77 -23.49 29.38
C LYS A 248 -8.04 -24.25 30.49
N GLY A 249 -6.71 -24.17 30.55
CA GLY A 249 -5.91 -24.82 31.60
C GLY A 249 -5.60 -26.30 31.33
N VAL A 250 -5.73 -26.78 30.09
CA VAL A 250 -5.19 -28.10 29.71
C VAL A 250 -3.67 -28.06 29.88
N SER A 251 -3.11 -29.10 30.51
CA SER A 251 -1.66 -29.13 30.77
C SER A 251 -0.87 -29.12 29.45
N PHE A 252 0.37 -28.63 29.52
CA PHE A 252 1.24 -28.59 28.35
C PHE A 252 1.45 -30.00 27.76
N GLU A 253 1.64 -31.00 28.61
CA GLU A 253 1.90 -32.39 28.21
C GLU A 253 0.72 -32.99 27.42
N GLU A 254 -0.51 -32.75 27.87
CA GLU A 254 -1.69 -33.23 27.16
C GLU A 254 -1.90 -32.47 25.85
N ASN A 255 -1.70 -31.15 25.85
CA ASN A 255 -1.80 -30.36 24.61
C ASN A 255 -0.71 -30.75 23.60
N GLU A 256 0.51 -31.03 24.06
CA GLU A 256 1.62 -31.51 23.24
C GLU A 256 1.30 -32.87 22.62
N LYS A 257 0.71 -33.79 23.39
CA LYS A 257 0.25 -35.09 22.87
C LYS A 257 -0.83 -34.92 21.79
N LEU A 258 -1.83 -34.06 22.03
CA LEU A 258 -2.89 -33.77 21.06
C LEU A 258 -2.36 -33.09 19.80
N TYR A 259 -1.38 -32.19 19.94
CA TYR A 259 -0.69 -31.54 18.84
C TYR A 259 0.08 -32.57 18.00
N LYS A 260 0.85 -33.47 18.63
CA LYS A 260 1.57 -34.56 17.94
C LYS A 260 0.63 -35.50 17.18
N ILE A 261 -0.56 -35.79 17.72
CA ILE A 261 -1.60 -36.56 17.00
C ILE A 261 -2.04 -35.81 15.73
N ALA A 262 -2.31 -34.51 15.84
CA ALA A 262 -2.71 -33.69 14.70
C ALA A 262 -1.59 -33.58 13.65
N GLU A 263 -0.33 -33.45 14.08
CA GLU A 263 0.84 -33.47 13.20
C GLU A 263 0.97 -34.80 12.44
N GLY A 264 0.78 -35.92 13.12
CA GLY A 264 0.74 -37.25 12.50
C GLY A 264 -0.39 -37.45 11.50
N ALA A 265 -1.49 -36.69 11.63
CA ALA A 265 -2.61 -36.69 10.70
C ALA A 265 -2.37 -35.84 9.43
N GLY A 266 -1.23 -35.15 9.34
CA GLY A 266 -0.85 -34.34 8.18
C GLY A 266 -1.76 -33.13 7.97
N ASP A 267 -2.26 -32.94 6.75
CA ASP A 267 -3.08 -31.74 6.43
C ASP A 267 -4.39 -31.67 7.24
N LYS A 268 -4.88 -32.81 7.74
CA LYS A 268 -6.04 -32.88 8.64
C LYS A 268 -5.82 -32.18 9.98
N GLY A 269 -4.57 -31.93 10.37
CA GLY A 269 -4.25 -31.15 11.57
C GLY A 269 -4.68 -29.68 11.52
N TRP A 270 -5.10 -29.20 10.34
CA TRP A 270 -5.72 -27.88 10.11
C TRP A 270 -7.19 -27.95 9.70
N GLU A 271 -7.81 -29.14 9.73
CA GLU A 271 -9.21 -29.31 9.36
C GLU A 271 -10.13 -28.59 10.35
N GLU A 272 -11.19 -27.97 9.83
CA GLU A 272 -12.12 -27.19 10.64
C GLU A 272 -12.78 -28.06 11.72
N GLY A 273 -12.95 -27.51 12.92
CA GLY A 273 -13.44 -28.25 14.08
C GLY A 273 -12.40 -29.12 14.79
N ASN A 274 -11.29 -29.48 14.13
CA ASN A 274 -10.21 -30.30 14.71
C ASN A 274 -8.82 -29.64 14.66
N ALA A 275 -8.72 -28.42 14.13
CA ALA A 275 -7.47 -27.73 13.89
C ALA A 275 -6.66 -27.54 15.18
N ARG A 276 -5.43 -28.06 15.20
CA ARG A 276 -4.46 -27.93 16.30
C ARG A 276 -3.09 -27.47 15.82
N MET A 277 -2.76 -27.75 14.57
CA MET A 277 -1.47 -27.37 14.01
C MET A 277 -1.36 -25.86 13.83
N THR A 278 -0.16 -25.34 14.08
CA THR A 278 0.14 -23.91 14.01
C THR A 278 -0.05 -23.36 12.60
N THR A 279 -0.69 -22.19 12.49
CA THR A 279 -0.77 -21.39 11.26
C THR A 279 -0.32 -19.96 11.58
N TYR A 280 0.96 -19.64 11.39
CA TYR A 280 1.45 -18.27 11.57
C TYR A 280 0.94 -17.35 10.45
N ALA A 281 0.29 -16.26 10.85
CA ALA A 281 -0.28 -15.29 9.93
C ALA A 281 -0.46 -13.94 10.65
N GLY A 282 -0.40 -12.84 9.88
CA GLY A 282 -0.71 -11.50 10.37
C GLY A 282 -2.21 -11.25 10.53
N THR A 283 -2.56 -10.06 11.00
CA THR A 283 -3.96 -9.65 11.16
C THR A 283 -4.65 -9.38 9.81
N ALA A 284 -3.87 -9.20 8.74
CA ALA A 284 -4.38 -9.07 7.38
C ALA A 284 -4.73 -10.42 6.70
N VAL A 285 -4.67 -11.55 7.42
CA VAL A 285 -4.93 -12.89 6.86
C VAL A 285 -6.29 -12.99 6.16
N GLY A 286 -7.30 -12.27 6.66
CA GLY A 286 -8.62 -12.16 6.04
C GLY A 286 -8.65 -11.63 4.62
N LEU A 287 -7.60 -10.96 4.16
CA LEU A 287 -7.49 -10.44 2.80
C LEU A 287 -6.95 -11.48 1.81
N VAL A 288 -6.47 -12.62 2.28
CA VAL A 288 -5.88 -13.67 1.44
C VAL A 288 -6.96 -14.64 0.98
N LYS A 289 -7.40 -14.50 -0.28
CA LYS A 289 -8.57 -15.23 -0.80
C LYS A 289 -8.29 -16.28 -1.88
N LYS A 290 -7.06 -16.36 -2.40
CA LYS A 290 -6.70 -17.32 -3.45
C LYS A 290 -5.23 -17.73 -3.38
N VAL A 291 -4.95 -18.95 -3.80
CA VAL A 291 -3.58 -19.39 -4.12
C VAL A 291 -3.17 -18.80 -5.46
N ALA A 292 -1.91 -18.37 -5.58
CA ALA A 292 -1.32 -17.94 -6.84
C ALA A 292 0.19 -18.18 -6.81
N LYS A 293 0.87 -18.15 -7.96
CA LYS A 293 2.34 -18.13 -7.99
C LYS A 293 2.87 -16.87 -7.32
N ALA A 294 3.98 -16.97 -6.61
CA ALA A 294 4.65 -15.83 -5.97
C ALA A 294 4.96 -14.73 -6.98
N GLY A 295 5.39 -15.13 -8.19
CA GLY A 295 5.58 -14.20 -9.30
C GLY A 295 4.31 -13.44 -9.67
N ASP A 296 3.18 -14.14 -9.74
CA ASP A 296 1.86 -13.55 -10.04
C ASP A 296 1.40 -12.62 -8.91
N ILE A 297 1.62 -12.99 -7.64
CA ILE A 297 1.36 -12.10 -6.49
C ILE A 297 2.14 -10.80 -6.63
N VAL A 298 3.43 -10.87 -6.98
CA VAL A 298 4.27 -9.67 -7.17
C VAL A 298 3.77 -8.82 -8.33
N ARG A 299 3.37 -9.45 -9.45
CA ARG A 299 2.81 -8.73 -10.61
C ARG A 299 1.48 -8.07 -10.27
N GLU A 300 0.58 -8.78 -9.58
CA GLU A 300 -0.71 -8.28 -9.11
C GLU A 300 -0.51 -7.08 -8.19
N LEU A 301 0.36 -7.19 -7.17
CA LEU A 301 0.66 -6.09 -6.24
C LEU A 301 1.36 -4.88 -6.91
N ARG A 302 1.94 -5.09 -8.09
CA ARG A 302 2.48 -4.05 -8.96
C ARG A 302 1.50 -3.61 -10.05
N GLY A 303 0.21 -3.93 -9.91
CA GLY A 303 -0.84 -3.56 -10.87
C GLY A 303 -0.61 -4.05 -12.31
N GLN A 304 0.21 -5.08 -12.50
CA GLN A 304 0.46 -5.67 -13.81
C GLN A 304 -0.66 -6.65 -14.15
N ARG A 305 -1.18 -6.59 -15.38
CA ARG A 305 -2.13 -7.60 -15.88
C ARG A 305 -1.42 -8.95 -16.01
N ILE A 306 -2.04 -10.00 -15.47
CA ILE A 306 -1.59 -11.39 -15.50
C ILE A 306 -2.44 -12.15 -16.52
#